data_AF-A0A538SBR4-F1
#
_entry.id   AF-A0A538SBR4-F1
#
_cell.length_a   1.000
_cell.length_b   1.000
_cell.length_c   1.000
_cell.angle_alpha   90.00
_cell.angle_beta   90.00
_cell.angle_gamma   90.00
#
_symmetry.space_group_name_H-M   'P 1'
#
loop_
_entity.id
_entity.type
_entity.pdbx_description
1 polymer ?
#
loop_
_entity_poly.entity_id
_entity_poly.type
_entity_poly.pdbx_seq_one_letter_code
_entity_poly.pdbx_strand_id
1 'polypeptide(L)' 'QEAERKRIEAQGIADFQRIVAAGISPQLLEWKGIEATEKLALSPNSKIVVIGNPKSGLPIILGGAEK' A
#
# COMPACT_ATOMS: atom_id res chain seq x y z
N GLN A 1 18.65 19.61 23.04
CA GLN A 1 19.05 18.96 21.77
C GLN A 1 18.05 17.92 21.28
N GLU A 2 17.39 17.15 22.16
CA GLU A 2 16.40 16.14 21.73
C GLU A 2 15.13 16.73 21.09
N ALA A 3 14.66 17.88 21.60
CA ALA A 3 13.50 18.59 21.06
C ALA A 3 13.71 19.05 19.60
N GLU A 4 14.93 19.45 19.25
CA GLU A 4 15.28 19.91 17.90
C GLU A 4 15.36 18.73 16.92
N ARG A 5 15.93 17.60 17.36
CA ARG A 5 15.89 16.34 16.60
C ARG A 5 14.46 15.90 16.30
N LYS A 6 13.58 15.88 17.31
CA LYS A 6 12.17 15.52 17.16
C LYS A 6 11.45 16.47 16.19
N ARG A 7 11.82 17.75 16.19
CA ARG A 7 11.24 18.75 15.28
C ARG A 7 11.65 18.50 13.83
N ILE A 8 12.93 18.20 13.58
CA ILE A 8 13.44 17.87 12.23
C ILE A 8 12.81 16.57 11.71
N GLU A 9 12.67 15.57 12.58
CA GLU A 9 12.05 14.29 12.22
C GLU A 9 10.56 14.47 11.88
N ALA A 10 9.82 15.22 12.70
CA ALA A 10 8.42 15.54 12.42
C ALA A 10 8.26 16.33 11.11
N GLN A 11 9.17 17.27 10.84
CA GLN A 11 9.20 18.03 9.59
C GLN A 11 9.44 17.11 8.39
N GLY A 12 10.42 16.21 8.47
CA GLY A 12 10.73 15.25 7.41
C GLY A 12 9.56 14.31 7.11
N ILE A 13 8.86 13.83 8.15
CA ILE A 13 7.67 12.99 7.99
C ILE A 13 6.53 13.79 7.32
N ALA A 14 6.29 15.02 7.76
CA ALA A 14 5.25 15.87 7.18
C ALA A 14 5.53 16.21 5.71
N ASP A 15 6.79 16.49 5.37
CA ASP A 15 7.21 16.80 4.00
C ASP A 15 7.11 15.57 3.10
N PHE A 16 7.53 14.41 3.61
CA PHE A 16 7.34 13.13 2.92
C PHE A 16 5.86 12.85 2.64
N GLN A 17 5.00 12.97 3.65
CA GLN A 17 3.56 12.76 3.47
C GLN A 17 2.96 13.72 2.45
N ARG A 18 3.40 14.99 2.43
CA ARG A 18 2.93 15.98 1.46
C ARG A 18 3.37 15.66 0.04
N ILE A 19 4.63 15.31 -0.17
CA ILE A 19 5.20 14.97 -1.48
C ILE A 19 4.53 13.71 -2.03
N VAL A 20 4.40 12.69 -1.18
CA VAL A 20 3.77 11.42 -1.54
C VAL A 20 2.29 11.61 -1.83
N ALA A 21 1.55 12.34 -1.00
CA ALA A 21 0.13 12.62 -1.23
C ALA A 21 -0.11 13.42 -2.53
N ALA A 22 0.80 14.34 -2.88
CA ALA A 22 0.73 15.09 -4.14
C ALA A 22 1.01 14.20 -5.37
N GLY A 23 1.84 13.17 -5.22
CA GLY A 23 2.17 12.23 -6.29
C GLY A 23 1.19 11.06 -6.44
N ILE A 24 0.36 10.79 -5.43
CA ILE A 24 -0.64 9.72 -5.46
C ILE A 24 -1.93 10.25 -6.11
N SER A 25 -2.06 10.03 -7.42
CA SER A 25 -3.33 10.21 -8.12
C SER A 25 -4.19 8.94 -8.02
N PRO A 26 -5.53 9.06 -8.13
CA PRO A 26 -6.42 7.90 -8.19
C PRO A 26 -6.04 6.93 -9.31
N GLN A 27 -5.63 7.46 -10.47
CA GLN A 27 -5.21 6.65 -11.62
C GLN A 27 -3.92 5.87 -11.34
N LEU A 28 -2.98 6.44 -10.57
CA LEU A 28 -1.75 5.75 -10.17
C LEU A 28 -2.04 4.59 -9.20
N LEU A 29 -2.98 4.80 -8.25
CA LEU A 29 -3.40 3.75 -7.32
C LEU A 29 -4.08 2.59 -8.04
N GLU A 30 -4.96 2.88 -9.00
CA GLU A 30 -5.59 1.87 -9.84
C GLU A 30 -4.56 1.07 -10.65
N TRP A 31 -3.62 1.78 -11.30
CA TRP A 31 -2.55 1.12 -12.05
C TRP A 31 -1.67 0.23 -11.16
N LYS A 32 -1.32 0.69 -9.95
CA LYS A 32 -0.58 -0.12 -8.97
C LYS A 32 -1.37 -1.32 -8.47
N GLY A 33 -2.70 -1.20 -8.36
CA GLY A 33 -3.58 -2.33 -8.06
C GLY A 33 -3.56 -3.40 -9.15
N ILE A 34 -3.58 -3.00 -10.41
CA ILE A 34 -3.48 -3.91 -11.56
C ILE A 34 -2.11 -4.61 -11.56
N GLU A 35 -1.02 -3.86 -11.41
CA GLU A 35 0.35 -4.41 -11.36
C GLU A 35 0.51 -5.41 -10.20
N ALA A 36 -0.02 -5.10 -9.02
CA ALA A 36 0.02 -5.99 -7.88
C ALA A 36 -0.78 -7.28 -8.13
N THR A 37 -1.95 -7.16 -8.76
CA THR A 37 -2.80 -8.31 -9.14
C THR A 37 -2.11 -9.19 -10.17
N GLU A 38 -1.47 -8.60 -11.19
CA GLU A 38 -0.69 -9.33 -12.20
C GLU A 38 0.47 -10.12 -11.55
N LYS A 39 1.23 -9.48 -10.67
CA LYS A 39 2.33 -10.15 -9.93
C LYS A 39 1.83 -11.30 -9.05
N LEU A 40 0.68 -11.12 -8.40
CA LEU A 40 0.05 -12.19 -7.62
C LEU A 40 -0.44 -13.33 -8.52
N ALA A 41 -1.03 -13.03 -9.68
CA ALA A 41 -1.49 -14.02 -10.65
C ALA A 41 -0.32 -14.83 -11.26
N LEU A 42 0.83 -14.20 -11.47
CA LEU A 42 2.04 -14.86 -11.97
C LEU A 42 2.85 -15.58 -10.88
N SER A 43 2.50 -15.42 -9.61
CA SER A 43 3.28 -16.00 -8.53
C SER A 43 3.05 -17.51 -8.42
N PRO A 44 4.12 -18.33 -8.41
CA PRO A 44 4.02 -19.80 -8.42
C PRO A 44 3.40 -20.40 -7.15
N ASN A 45 3.25 -19.59 -6.08
CA ASN A 45 2.73 -20.02 -4.79
C ASN A 45 1.35 -19.43 -4.45
N SER A 46 0.73 -18.68 -5.37
CA SER A 46 -0.58 -18.08 -5.15
C SER A 46 -1.67 -19.11 -5.48
N LYS A 47 -2.23 -19.79 -4.47
CA LYS A 47 -3.31 -20.76 -4.72
C LYS A 47 -4.69 -20.12 -4.85
N ILE A 48 -4.96 -19.01 -4.15
CA ILE A 48 -6.24 -18.29 -4.15
C ILE A 48 -5.97 -16.78 -3.94
N VAL A 49 -6.53 -15.91 -4.79
CA VAL A 49 -6.43 -14.44 -4.70
C VAL A 49 -7.83 -13.84 -4.60
N VAL A 50 -8.16 -13.17 -3.49
CA VAL A 50 -9.46 -12.53 -3.26
C VAL A 50 -9.32 -11.01 -3.23
N ILE A 51 -9.94 -10.33 -4.19
CA ILE A 51 -9.93 -8.87 -4.32
C ILE A 51 -11.29 -8.35 -3.86
N GLY A 52 -11.35 -7.76 -2.68
CA GLY A 52 -12.58 -7.20 -2.12
C GLY A 52 -12.81 -5.76 -2.57
N ASN A 53 -14.05 -5.42 -2.93
CA ASN A 53 -14.50 -4.03 -3.15
C ASN A 53 -15.63 -3.71 -2.16
N PRO A 54 -15.47 -2.64 -1.35
CA PRO A 54 -16.41 -1.53 -1.51
C PRO A 54 -15.67 -0.19 -1.33
N LYS A 55 -15.38 0.50 -2.43
CA LYS A 55 -14.76 1.84 -2.53
C LYS A 55 -13.26 1.99 -2.20
N SER A 56 -12.51 0.97 -1.79
CA SER A 56 -11.08 1.12 -1.41
C SER A 56 -10.06 0.08 -1.96
N GLY A 57 -10.49 -0.94 -2.72
CA GLY A 57 -9.64 -1.70 -3.67
C GLY A 57 -8.35 -2.37 -3.16
N LEU A 58 -8.14 -2.56 -1.85
CA LEU A 58 -6.95 -3.23 -1.33
C LEU A 58 -7.20 -4.74 -1.11
N PRO A 59 -6.29 -5.63 -1.56
CA PRO A 59 -6.46 -7.08 -1.42
C PRO A 59 -6.54 -7.53 0.04
N ILE A 60 -7.45 -8.48 0.33
CA ILE A 60 -7.58 -9.11 1.65
C ILE A 60 -6.82 -10.44 1.63
N ILE A 61 -5.83 -10.59 2.51
CA ILE A 61 -5.04 -11.82 2.67
C ILE A 61 -5.68 -12.67 3.76
N LEU A 62 -6.28 -13.81 3.39
CA LEU A 62 -6.81 -14.81 4.32
C LEU A 62 -5.82 -15.98 4.43
N GLY A 63 -5.08 -16.04 5.54
CA GLY A 63 -4.27 -17.21 5.90
C GLY A 63 -5.18 -18.38 6.27
N GLY A 64 -5.00 -19.53 5.60
CA GLY A 64 -5.77 -20.74 5.87
C GLY A 64 -5.59 -21.20 7.31
N ALA A 65 -6.69 -21.35 8.03
CA ALA A 65 -6.71 -22.09 9.28
C ALA A 65 -6.51 -23.57 8.95
N GLU A 66 -5.35 -24.10 9.34
CA GLU A 66 -5.07 -25.53 9.35
C GLU A 66 -6.09 -26.26 10.24
N LYS A 67 -6.59 -27.39 9.74
CA LYS A 67 -7.06 -28.51 10.55
C LYS A 67 -6.35 -29.76 10.06
#